data_AF-A0A4P8HMG5-F1
#
_entry.id   AF-A0A4P8HMG5-F1
#
_cell.length_a   1.000
_cell.length_b   1.000
_cell.length_c   1.000
_cell.angle_alpha   90.00
_cell.angle_beta   90.00
_cell.angle_gamma   90.00
#
_symmetry.space_group_name_H-M   'P 1'
#
loop_
_entity.id
_entity.type
_entity.pdbx_description
1 polymer ?
#
loop_
_entity_poly.entity_id
_entity_poly.type
_entity_poly.pdbx_seq_one_letter_code
_entity_poly.pdbx_strand_id
1 'polypeptide(L)'
;MSSDNVIENDPVEDTAGLRSEKTGTHPNRSAGKPVNEERAGAGAPSPALSGTGFSYRHDWGPRRGQWTLRLNWPAVGPQSHVFVSIGEGAAGGPDAGKFLGAARYTLHNVAPRPGGVDIWVNVDWSADIPLYVDYLVVNPPFLGTRTVSVTVHRHSAVALTDAEADRILRDMGTVLQGADSGSDIATRVQFVRNGPVRLLPATVPATIQTEAEWNTLMGAGTGIKVVQAIRWCGGPGGSIIGCAPVGNAVTNLAVVRFTANQEGILWVHEYGHNAGNGHRTDDARAVMFPSIGADHNVVDATESGRYLAGPLAGTGALMAAGGCSCQGPAFQPPADVRAFVSQHWIEGIPYGAASQYKEDDARKLLEWLVQEPDRHEEFLPEIVTTLCFIGSEIAVQPLIDFVESRHAGQAAFNAKNAALIHLGDLVNASGSRAALDFLVAVASDMDKAKMLASPQASAAAVDATIAGAAVPTVEALGAELAVSATFGLSLAGRPEAEQALGRLRSHPDAYAAVNQAAVEAVELARTVRARGQKEYYRLKAEHGSGR
;
A
#
# COMPACT_ATOMS: atom_id res chain seq x y z
N MET A 1 31.69 -18.51 -52.20
CA MET A 1 32.98 -18.95 -51.62
C MET A 1 32.76 -19.16 -50.13
N SER A 2 32.97 -20.40 -49.66
CA SER A 2 33.13 -20.87 -48.27
C SER A 2 31.99 -20.62 -47.26
N SER A 3 31.20 -21.65 -46.89
CA SER A 3 31.43 -22.75 -45.91
C SER A 3 31.05 -22.32 -44.49
N ASP A 4 29.87 -22.70 -43.99
CA ASP A 4 29.51 -23.95 -43.27
C ASP A 4 29.68 -23.82 -41.75
N ASN A 5 28.58 -24.02 -41.00
CA ASN A 5 28.55 -24.84 -39.79
C ASN A 5 27.12 -25.09 -39.30
N VAL A 6 26.78 -26.37 -39.21
CA VAL A 6 25.58 -26.99 -38.63
C VAL A 6 26.04 -27.79 -37.41
N ILE A 7 25.32 -27.76 -36.30
CA ILE A 7 25.42 -28.79 -35.24
C ILE A 7 24.00 -29.14 -34.76
N GLU A 8 23.66 -30.42 -34.91
CA GLU A 8 22.50 -31.12 -34.35
C GLU A 8 22.87 -31.89 -33.07
N ASN A 9 21.96 -31.83 -32.10
CA ASN A 9 21.37 -32.87 -31.22
C ASN A 9 22.14 -34.13 -30.72
N ASP A 10 21.96 -34.33 -29.40
CA ASP A 10 21.47 -35.55 -28.70
C ASP A 10 22.40 -36.67 -28.16
N PRO A 11 21.92 -37.45 -27.14
CA PRO A 11 22.65 -37.70 -25.88
C PRO A 11 23.15 -39.14 -25.70
N VAL A 12 23.86 -39.40 -24.60
CA VAL A 12 24.38 -40.72 -24.21
C VAL A 12 23.96 -41.08 -22.77
N GLU A 13 23.33 -42.24 -22.66
CA GLU A 13 23.10 -43.04 -21.44
C GLU A 13 24.42 -43.47 -20.79
N ASP A 14 24.45 -43.70 -19.47
CA ASP A 14 25.26 -44.81 -18.97
C ASP A 14 24.73 -45.43 -17.66
N THR A 15 25.01 -46.72 -17.55
CA THR A 15 24.44 -47.71 -16.61
C THR A 15 25.52 -48.30 -15.70
N ALA A 16 25.07 -49.05 -14.68
CA ALA A 16 25.83 -49.96 -13.80
C ALA A 16 26.72 -49.29 -12.73
N GLY A 17 26.86 -49.77 -11.49
CA GLY A 17 26.47 -51.00 -10.81
C GLY A 17 27.49 -51.25 -9.68
N LEU A 18 27.11 -51.98 -8.61
CA LEU A 18 27.94 -52.91 -7.81
C LEU A 18 27.69 -52.92 -6.28
N ARG A 19 27.31 -54.13 -5.85
CA ARG A 19 27.78 -54.94 -4.70
C ARG A 19 27.20 -54.74 -3.29
N SER A 20 26.64 -55.86 -2.83
CA SER A 20 26.31 -56.24 -1.46
C SER A 20 27.54 -56.79 -0.72
N GLU A 21 27.62 -56.60 0.60
CA GLU A 21 28.25 -57.58 1.50
C GLU A 21 27.76 -57.49 2.96
N LYS A 22 27.04 -58.57 3.34
CA LYS A 22 27.01 -59.36 4.59
C LYS A 22 27.52 -58.82 5.96
N THR A 23 26.57 -58.89 6.91
CA THR A 23 26.58 -59.55 8.24
C THR A 23 27.66 -59.23 9.30
N GLY A 24 27.19 -58.74 10.45
CA GLY A 24 27.87 -58.85 11.75
C GLY A 24 26.88 -58.69 12.91
N THR A 25 26.63 -59.78 13.63
CA THR A 25 25.85 -59.88 14.89
C THR A 25 26.71 -59.57 16.11
N HIS A 26 26.22 -58.78 17.08
CA HIS A 26 26.55 -58.88 18.52
C HIS A 26 25.60 -58.00 19.39
N PRO A 27 25.52 -58.21 20.73
CA PRO A 27 24.24 -58.36 21.42
C PRO A 27 23.83 -57.20 22.35
N ASN A 28 22.52 -57.08 22.53
CA ASN A 28 21.76 -56.76 23.74
C ASN A 28 22.43 -55.85 24.81
N ARG A 29 22.04 -54.57 24.85
CA ARG A 29 22.10 -53.71 26.05
C ARG A 29 20.85 -52.82 26.17
N SER A 30 20.14 -53.06 27.27
CA SER A 30 19.17 -52.23 28.01
C SER A 30 18.23 -51.29 27.23
N ALA A 31 16.94 -51.59 27.35
CA ALA A 31 15.83 -50.69 27.05
C ALA A 31 15.97 -49.34 27.81
N GLY A 32 16.40 -48.30 27.09
CA GLY A 32 16.18 -46.91 27.50
C GLY A 32 14.73 -46.52 27.20
N LYS A 33 14.11 -45.79 28.13
CA LYS A 33 12.79 -45.17 27.94
C LYS A 33 12.77 -44.36 26.62
N PRO A 34 11.67 -44.38 25.85
CA PRO A 34 11.55 -43.52 24.67
C PRO A 34 11.66 -42.06 25.12
N VAL A 35 12.68 -41.37 24.60
CA VAL A 35 12.74 -39.91 24.63
C VAL A 35 11.74 -39.46 23.58
N ASN A 36 10.71 -38.71 23.98
CA ASN A 36 9.82 -38.04 23.04
C ASN A 36 10.64 -36.96 22.32
N GLU A 37 11.30 -37.32 21.22
CA GLU A 37 11.77 -36.33 20.25
C GLU A 37 10.57 -35.86 19.44
N GLU A 38 9.93 -34.79 19.91
CA GLU A 38 9.09 -33.97 19.03
C GLU A 38 10.00 -33.31 17.99
N ARG A 39 10.04 -33.89 16.79
CA ARG A 39 10.59 -33.21 15.62
C ARG A 39 9.65 -32.06 15.27
N ALA A 40 10.13 -30.83 15.42
CA ALA A 40 9.47 -29.66 14.87
C ALA A 40 9.18 -29.91 13.37
N GLY A 41 7.89 -29.88 13.00
CA GLY A 41 7.44 -30.16 11.64
C GLY A 41 8.09 -29.22 10.61
N ALA A 42 8.30 -29.72 9.40
CA ALA A 42 8.99 -29.07 8.29
C ALA A 42 8.22 -27.90 7.64
N GLY A 43 7.55 -27.06 8.43
CA GLY A 43 7.21 -25.69 8.05
C GLY A 43 8.18 -24.80 8.78
N ALA A 44 9.06 -24.09 8.06
CA ALA A 44 10.03 -23.20 8.67
C ALA A 44 9.29 -22.23 9.63
N PRO A 45 9.47 -22.33 10.96
CA PRO A 45 8.82 -21.40 11.86
C PRO A 45 9.37 -20.01 11.53
N SER A 46 8.49 -19.09 11.13
CA SER A 46 8.83 -17.66 11.11
C SER A 46 9.50 -17.32 12.44
N PRO A 47 10.56 -16.49 12.45
CA PRO A 47 11.23 -16.14 13.69
C PRO A 47 10.19 -15.60 14.67
N ALA A 48 9.94 -16.34 15.75
CA ALA A 48 8.93 -16.03 16.77
C ALA A 48 9.26 -14.75 17.57
N LEU A 49 10.41 -14.12 17.28
CA LEU A 49 10.88 -12.88 17.86
C LEU A 49 11.02 -11.84 16.76
N SER A 50 9.94 -11.11 16.50
CA SER A 50 9.91 -9.88 15.71
C SER A 50 9.24 -8.77 16.54
N GLY A 51 9.73 -7.53 16.40
CA GLY A 51 9.22 -6.38 17.15
C GLY A 51 10.31 -5.43 17.65
N THR A 52 9.91 -4.30 18.20
CA THR A 52 10.81 -3.42 18.95
C THR A 52 11.09 -4.02 20.32
N GLY A 53 12.34 -3.92 20.76
CA GLY A 53 12.75 -4.42 22.06
C GLY A 53 13.83 -3.56 22.68
N PHE A 54 14.01 -3.73 23.98
CA PHE A 54 15.04 -3.06 24.75
C PHE A 54 15.61 -4.03 25.78
N SER A 55 16.89 -3.86 26.08
CA SER A 55 17.57 -4.59 27.14
C SER A 55 17.82 -3.70 28.35
N TYR A 56 17.77 -4.29 29.53
CA TYR A 56 18.07 -3.61 30.78
C TYR A 56 18.73 -4.57 31.76
N ARG A 57 19.87 -4.17 32.32
CA ARG A 57 20.50 -4.87 33.44
C ARG A 57 20.10 -4.21 34.76
N HIS A 58 19.59 -5.01 35.68
CA HIS A 58 19.30 -4.58 37.04
C HIS A 58 20.26 -5.27 38.02
N ASP A 59 20.85 -4.48 38.92
CA ASP A 59 21.56 -4.98 40.09
C ASP A 59 20.58 -5.09 41.26
N TRP A 60 20.28 -6.32 41.67
CA TRP A 60 19.42 -6.58 42.82
C TRP A 60 20.18 -6.53 44.15
N GLY A 61 21.50 -6.32 44.11
CA GLY A 61 22.39 -6.36 45.24
C GLY A 61 22.67 -7.79 45.72
N PRO A 62 23.30 -7.92 46.90
CA PRO A 62 23.62 -9.21 47.49
C PRO A 62 22.36 -10.04 47.82
N ARG A 63 22.32 -11.31 47.39
CA ARG A 63 21.21 -12.25 47.62
C ARG A 63 21.72 -13.67 47.89
N ARG A 64 20.92 -14.45 48.62
CA ARG A 64 21.06 -15.91 48.81
C ARG A 64 19.68 -16.56 48.95
N GLY A 65 19.54 -17.83 48.56
CA GLY A 65 18.27 -18.56 48.65
C GLY A 65 17.22 -18.08 47.62
N GLN A 66 15.94 -18.32 47.91
CA GLN A 66 14.83 -18.06 46.99
C GLN A 66 14.25 -16.65 47.12
N TRP A 67 13.98 -16.00 45.98
CA TRP A 67 13.40 -14.66 45.91
C TRP A 67 12.37 -14.54 44.80
N THR A 68 11.26 -13.85 45.09
CA THR A 68 10.42 -13.24 44.05
C THR A 68 10.83 -11.78 43.92
N LEU A 69 11.43 -11.42 42.79
CA LEU A 69 11.94 -10.08 42.52
C LEU A 69 10.97 -9.36 41.59
N ARG A 70 10.66 -8.10 41.92
CA ARG A 70 9.62 -7.31 41.25
C ARG A 70 10.21 -6.06 40.63
N LEU A 71 10.46 -6.07 39.33
CA LEU A 71 10.91 -4.90 38.61
C LEU A 71 9.69 -4.06 38.19
N ASN A 72 9.59 -2.83 38.70
CA ASN A 72 8.64 -1.85 38.19
C ASN A 72 9.21 -1.20 36.94
N TRP A 73 8.59 -1.46 35.80
CA TRP A 73 9.02 -0.95 34.52
C TRP A 73 7.79 -0.62 33.67
N PRO A 74 7.42 0.66 33.51
CA PRO A 74 6.21 1.06 32.79
C PRO A 74 6.12 0.58 31.35
N ALA A 75 7.25 0.21 30.74
CA ALA A 75 7.27 -0.33 29.38
C ALA A 75 6.89 -1.82 29.32
N VAL A 76 6.79 -2.52 30.45
CA VAL A 76 6.33 -3.91 30.51
C VAL A 76 4.85 -3.95 30.86
N GLY A 77 4.10 -4.79 30.16
CA GLY A 77 2.74 -5.14 30.55
C GLY A 77 2.46 -6.63 30.36
N PRO A 78 1.22 -7.08 30.60
CA PRO A 78 0.88 -8.51 30.62
C PRO A 78 1.15 -9.25 29.31
N GLN A 79 1.17 -8.54 28.19
CA GLN A 79 1.41 -9.10 26.85
C GLN A 79 2.86 -9.00 26.39
N SER A 80 3.75 -8.37 27.18
CA SER A 80 5.18 -8.35 26.86
C SER A 80 5.76 -9.74 26.85
N HIS A 81 6.64 -10.01 25.90
CA HIS A 81 7.51 -11.18 25.96
C HIS A 81 8.79 -10.76 26.68
N VAL A 82 8.98 -11.25 27.91
CA VAL A 82 10.15 -10.89 28.72
C VAL A 82 11.07 -12.10 28.86
N PHE A 83 12.29 -11.96 28.37
CA PHE A 83 13.37 -12.92 28.54
C PHE A 83 14.31 -12.44 29.62
N VAL A 84 14.76 -13.35 30.47
CA VAL A 84 15.53 -13.02 31.67
C VAL A 84 16.78 -13.88 31.73
N SER A 85 17.94 -13.24 31.93
CA SER A 85 19.21 -13.91 32.17
C SER A 85 19.80 -13.45 33.50
N ILE A 86 20.01 -14.38 34.42
CA ILE A 86 20.52 -14.12 35.77
C ILE A 86 21.98 -14.55 35.92
N GLY A 87 22.72 -13.94 36.84
CA GLY A 87 24.08 -14.38 37.19
C GLY A 87 24.77 -13.51 38.23
N GLU A 88 25.98 -13.91 38.60
CA GLU A 88 26.80 -13.19 39.59
C GLU A 88 27.36 -11.90 38.99
N GLY A 89 27.18 -10.79 39.70
CA GLY A 89 27.65 -9.47 39.26
C GLY A 89 29.14 -9.28 39.44
N ALA A 90 29.84 -8.83 38.40
CA ALA A 90 31.26 -8.52 38.49
C ALA A 90 31.53 -7.28 39.37
N ALA A 91 32.70 -7.25 39.99
CA ALA A 91 33.16 -6.08 40.74
C ALA A 91 33.26 -4.86 39.82
N GLY A 92 32.68 -3.72 40.24
CA GLY A 92 32.62 -2.49 39.44
C GLY A 92 31.22 -2.08 38.99
N GLY A 93 30.16 -2.79 39.41
CA GLY A 93 28.76 -2.44 39.11
C GLY A 93 28.20 -3.11 37.86
N PRO A 94 26.97 -2.77 37.43
CA PRO A 94 26.27 -3.41 36.31
C PRO A 94 27.04 -3.44 34.99
N ASP A 95 27.82 -2.38 34.73
CA ASP A 95 28.60 -2.20 33.49
C ASP A 95 29.78 -3.17 33.40
N ALA A 96 30.27 -3.68 34.55
CA ALA A 96 31.36 -4.64 34.61
C ALA A 96 30.97 -6.05 34.14
N GLY A 97 29.68 -6.32 33.90
CA GLY A 97 29.24 -7.62 33.41
C GLY A 97 28.76 -8.58 34.50
N LYS A 98 28.47 -9.80 34.06
CA LYS A 98 28.30 -10.97 34.91
C LYS A 98 29.51 -11.88 34.75
N PHE A 99 29.84 -12.67 35.76
CA PHE A 99 30.88 -13.70 35.65
C PHE A 99 30.38 -15.06 36.15
N LEU A 100 31.15 -16.11 35.83
CA LEU A 100 30.85 -17.47 36.25
C LEU A 100 31.59 -17.78 37.56
N GLY A 101 30.88 -17.65 38.69
CA GLY A 101 31.35 -18.05 40.01
C GLY A 101 31.05 -19.51 40.37
N ALA A 102 31.32 -19.88 41.61
CA ALA A 102 31.03 -21.23 42.14
C ALA A 102 29.57 -21.44 42.55
N ALA A 103 28.81 -20.35 42.73
CA ALA A 103 27.40 -20.38 43.09
C ALA A 103 26.49 -20.80 41.94
N ARG A 104 25.40 -21.50 42.24
CA ARG A 104 24.39 -21.87 41.22
C ARG A 104 23.22 -20.89 41.26
N TYR A 105 22.86 -20.38 40.08
CA TYR A 105 21.72 -19.50 39.89
C TYR A 105 20.65 -20.23 39.09
N THR A 106 19.40 -20.19 39.55
CA THR A 106 18.25 -20.77 38.83
C THR A 106 17.12 -19.78 38.73
N LEU A 107 16.51 -19.69 37.54
CA LEU A 107 15.32 -18.89 37.26
C LEU A 107 14.14 -19.85 37.14
N HIS A 108 13.17 -19.71 38.05
CA HIS A 108 12.01 -20.58 38.15
C HIS A 108 10.81 -20.04 37.36
N ASN A 109 10.64 -18.72 37.28
CA ASN A 109 9.51 -18.11 36.60
C ASN A 109 9.81 -16.68 36.11
N VAL A 110 9.13 -16.26 35.05
CA VAL A 110 9.07 -14.88 34.55
C VAL A 110 7.61 -14.54 34.25
N ALA A 111 7.08 -13.53 34.94
CA ALA A 111 5.68 -13.14 34.87
C ALA A 111 5.57 -11.62 34.58
N PRO A 112 5.42 -11.23 33.30
CA PRO A 112 5.06 -9.87 32.93
C PRO A 112 3.71 -9.47 33.55
N ARG A 113 3.59 -8.23 33.99
CA ARG A 113 2.39 -7.66 34.63
C ARG A 113 2.23 -6.19 34.23
N PRO A 114 1.09 -5.54 34.48
CA PRO A 114 0.94 -4.11 34.19
C PRO A 114 2.02 -3.31 34.92
N GLY A 115 2.84 -2.58 34.14
CA GLY A 115 3.91 -1.73 34.63
C GLY A 115 5.10 -2.47 35.24
N GLY A 116 5.36 -3.74 34.90
CA GLY A 116 6.55 -4.42 35.37
C GLY A 116 6.64 -5.91 35.06
N VAL A 117 7.64 -6.57 35.63
CA VAL A 117 7.85 -8.02 35.55
C VAL A 117 8.22 -8.55 36.92
N ASP A 118 7.62 -9.68 37.28
CA ASP A 118 7.97 -10.45 38.46
C ASP A 118 8.79 -11.68 38.02
N ILE A 119 9.90 -11.96 38.69
CA ILE A 119 10.72 -13.15 38.44
C ILE A 119 10.90 -13.94 39.71
N TRP A 120 10.99 -15.26 39.60
CA TRP A 120 11.32 -16.14 40.73
C TRP A 120 12.70 -16.73 40.50
N VAL A 121 13.64 -16.47 41.40
CA VAL A 121 15.03 -16.91 41.32
C VAL A 121 15.48 -17.63 42.59
N ASN A 122 16.53 -18.45 42.48
CA ASN A 122 17.25 -19.02 43.60
C ASN A 122 18.76 -18.89 43.40
N VAL A 123 19.45 -18.43 44.45
CA VAL A 123 20.92 -18.34 44.54
C VAL A 123 21.41 -19.37 45.56
N ASP A 124 21.87 -20.52 45.07
CA ASP A 124 22.35 -21.63 45.89
C ASP A 124 23.81 -21.42 46.28
N TRP A 125 24.00 -20.71 47.39
CA TRP A 125 25.29 -20.38 47.97
C TRP A 125 25.18 -20.15 49.48
N SER A 126 26.30 -20.29 50.19
CA SER A 126 26.36 -20.15 51.65
C SER A 126 26.40 -18.70 52.15
N ALA A 127 26.67 -17.73 51.26
CA ALA A 127 26.78 -16.31 51.57
C ALA A 127 25.99 -15.44 50.58
N ASP A 128 25.67 -14.21 50.98
CA ASP A 128 25.07 -13.23 50.08
C ASP A 128 26.08 -12.79 49.02
N ILE A 129 25.70 -12.90 47.75
CA ILE A 129 26.54 -12.54 46.60
C ILE A 129 25.76 -11.67 45.60
N PRO A 130 26.42 -10.79 44.83
CA PRO A 130 25.73 -9.86 43.93
C PRO A 130 24.91 -10.58 42.85
N LEU A 131 23.62 -10.28 42.76
CA LEU A 131 22.73 -10.82 41.73
C LEU A 131 22.45 -9.75 40.66
N TYR A 132 22.93 -9.98 39.44
CA TYR A 132 22.57 -9.18 38.27
C TYR A 132 21.57 -9.91 37.39
N VAL A 133 20.60 -9.17 36.86
CA VAL A 133 19.53 -9.69 36.00
C VAL A 133 19.42 -8.85 34.74
N ASP A 134 19.59 -9.49 33.59
CA ASP A 134 19.34 -8.90 32.27
C ASP A 134 17.90 -9.23 31.86
N TYR A 135 17.14 -8.20 31.49
CA TYR A 135 15.82 -8.30 30.92
C TYR A 135 15.89 -7.92 29.44
N LEU A 136 15.35 -8.75 28.56
CA LEU A 136 15.04 -8.41 27.18
C LEU A 136 13.51 -8.40 27.05
N VAL A 137 12.95 -7.23 26.76
CA VAL A 137 11.51 -7.08 26.54
C VAL A 137 11.28 -6.97 25.04
N VAL A 138 10.41 -7.82 24.52
CA VAL A 138 9.93 -7.81 23.15
C VAL A 138 8.44 -7.50 23.18
N ASN A 139 7.97 -6.65 22.29
CA ASN A 139 6.57 -6.20 22.21
C ASN A 139 6.07 -5.59 23.55
N PRO A 140 6.73 -4.52 24.05
CA PRO A 140 6.21 -3.77 25.19
C PRO A 140 4.79 -3.25 24.85
N PRO A 141 3.74 -3.49 25.67
CA PRO A 141 2.47 -2.84 25.47
C PRO A 141 2.71 -1.35 25.70
N PHE A 142 2.45 -0.55 24.68
CA PHE A 142 2.48 0.89 24.78
C PHE A 142 1.41 1.33 25.80
N LEU A 143 1.81 1.54 27.06
CA LEU A 143 0.90 2.03 28.11
C LEU A 143 0.55 3.52 27.91
N GLY A 144 1.22 4.20 26.97
CA GLY A 144 0.92 5.56 26.54
C GLY A 144 0.54 5.64 25.06
N THR A 145 -0.07 6.74 24.66
CA THR A 145 -0.37 7.01 23.25
C THR A 145 0.93 7.21 22.47
N ARG A 146 1.19 6.34 21.50
CA ARG A 146 2.31 6.50 20.55
C ARG A 146 2.10 7.79 19.77
N THR A 147 3.07 8.70 19.81
CA THR A 147 3.03 9.92 19.03
C THR A 147 3.83 9.74 17.74
N VAL A 148 3.17 9.91 16.60
CA VAL A 148 3.80 9.90 15.28
C VAL A 148 3.92 11.34 14.81
N SER A 149 5.15 11.83 14.67
CA SER A 149 5.43 13.17 14.14
C SER A 149 5.56 13.09 12.63
N VAL A 150 4.72 13.83 11.90
CA VAL A 150 4.57 13.72 10.44
C VAL A 150 4.82 15.05 9.76
N THR A 151 5.72 15.10 8.79
CA THR A 151 5.83 16.26 7.88
C THR A 151 4.66 16.24 6.91
N VAL A 152 4.03 17.39 6.69
CA VAL A 152 2.95 17.54 5.70
C VAL A 152 3.42 18.49 4.60
N HIS A 153 3.28 18.05 3.36
CA HIS A 153 3.57 18.82 2.16
C HIS A 153 2.30 19.02 1.35
N ARG A 154 2.18 20.13 0.64
CA ARG A 154 1.13 20.38 -0.34
C ARG A 154 1.73 20.90 -1.64
N HIS A 155 1.09 20.53 -2.75
CA HIS A 155 1.34 21.21 -4.01
C HIS A 155 0.78 22.65 -3.95
N SER A 156 1.38 23.59 -4.69
CA SER A 156 0.94 24.99 -4.71
C SER A 156 -0.49 25.18 -5.24
N ALA A 157 -0.94 24.27 -6.09
CA ALA A 157 -2.31 24.21 -6.62
C ALA A 157 -3.35 23.69 -5.60
N VAL A 158 -2.92 23.23 -4.42
CA VAL A 158 -3.82 22.69 -3.39
C VAL A 158 -3.84 23.62 -2.17
N ALA A 159 -5.03 24.05 -1.76
CA ALA A 159 -5.22 24.75 -0.50
C ALA A 159 -5.18 23.75 0.66
N LEU A 160 -4.26 23.98 1.60
CA LEU A 160 -4.16 23.25 2.87
C LEU A 160 -3.42 24.10 3.88
N THR A 161 -4.13 24.54 4.91
CA THR A 161 -3.56 25.32 6.01
C THR A 161 -2.97 24.42 7.09
N ASP A 162 -2.14 25.01 7.95
CA ASP A 162 -1.60 24.37 9.16
C ASP A 162 -2.71 23.82 10.07
N ALA A 163 -3.77 24.60 10.29
CA ALA A 163 -4.88 24.20 11.16
C ALA A 163 -5.71 23.04 10.59
N GLU A 164 -5.93 23.04 9.27
CA GLU A 164 -6.61 21.93 8.60
C GLU A 164 -5.76 20.66 8.61
N ALA A 165 -4.46 20.77 8.39
CA ALA A 165 -3.55 19.63 8.51
C ALA A 165 -3.56 19.06 9.95
N ASP A 166 -3.52 19.92 10.98
CA ASP A 166 -3.58 19.49 12.38
C ASP A 166 -4.92 18.83 12.73
N ARG A 167 -6.04 19.31 12.16
CA ARG A 167 -7.35 18.66 12.28
C ARG A 167 -7.30 17.25 11.67
N ILE A 168 -6.82 17.09 10.44
CA ILE A 168 -6.80 15.80 9.75
C ILE A 168 -5.91 14.80 10.49
N LEU A 169 -4.74 15.22 10.97
CA LEU A 169 -3.86 14.38 11.78
C LEU A 169 -4.51 13.95 13.11
N ARG A 170 -5.30 14.83 13.73
CA ARG A 170 -6.10 14.46 14.91
C ARG A 170 -7.20 13.46 14.55
N ASP A 171 -7.85 13.63 13.40
CA ASP A 171 -8.89 12.72 12.92
C ASP A 171 -8.29 11.33 12.64
N MET A 172 -7.10 11.23 12.03
CA MET A 172 -6.36 9.96 11.89
C MET A 172 -6.18 9.24 13.24
N GLY A 173 -5.81 9.97 14.29
CA GLY A 173 -5.67 9.40 15.64
C GLY A 173 -7.01 8.97 16.23
N THR A 174 -8.06 9.76 16.00
CA THR A 174 -9.42 9.47 16.49
C THR A 174 -9.97 8.18 15.86
N VAL A 175 -9.75 8.00 14.55
CA VAL A 175 -10.13 6.78 13.81
C VAL A 175 -9.54 5.52 14.45
N LEU A 176 -8.29 5.58 14.92
CA LEU A 176 -7.62 4.42 15.52
C LEU A 176 -7.94 4.19 17.00
N GLN A 177 -8.37 5.23 17.73
CA GLN A 177 -8.49 5.17 19.19
C GLN A 177 -9.86 4.65 19.67
N GLY A 178 -10.84 4.52 18.78
CA GLY A 178 -12.13 3.91 19.04
C GLY A 178 -12.04 2.41 19.30
N ALA A 179 -13.06 1.87 19.97
CA ALA A 179 -13.36 0.44 19.99
C ALA A 179 -14.81 0.29 19.52
N ASP A 180 -15.01 0.47 18.23
CA ASP A 180 -16.32 0.69 17.59
C ASP A 180 -17.06 -0.61 17.26
N SER A 181 -16.44 -1.76 17.53
CA SER A 181 -17.05 -3.08 17.48
C SER A 181 -16.34 -4.06 18.44
N GLY A 182 -16.89 -5.26 18.62
CA GLY A 182 -16.27 -6.28 19.48
C GLY A 182 -14.95 -6.85 18.95
N SER A 183 -14.71 -6.75 17.64
CA SER A 183 -13.46 -7.16 16.97
C SER A 183 -12.49 -6.00 16.74
N ASP A 184 -12.93 -4.76 17.00
CA ASP A 184 -12.12 -3.56 16.86
C ASP A 184 -11.14 -3.39 18.02
N ILE A 185 -9.88 -3.06 17.70
CA ILE A 185 -8.82 -2.89 18.67
C ILE A 185 -8.44 -1.42 18.79
N ALA A 186 -8.84 -0.79 19.90
CA ALA A 186 -8.41 0.56 20.23
C ALA A 186 -6.88 0.70 20.20
N THR A 187 -6.41 1.39 19.18
CA THR A 187 -5.02 1.53 18.81
C THR A 187 -4.55 2.93 19.21
N ARG A 188 -3.81 3.01 20.31
CA ARG A 188 -3.38 4.28 20.93
C ARG A 188 -2.25 4.94 20.17
N VAL A 189 -2.55 5.43 18.97
CA VAL A 189 -1.65 6.21 18.12
C VAL A 189 -2.24 7.61 17.96
N GLN A 190 -1.43 8.64 18.13
CA GLN A 190 -1.76 10.02 17.81
C GLN A 190 -0.79 10.55 16.77
N PHE A 191 -1.29 11.33 15.82
CA PHE A 191 -0.48 11.98 14.80
C PHE A 191 -0.39 13.47 15.10
N VAL A 192 0.82 14.00 15.01
CA VAL A 192 1.10 15.43 15.21
C VAL A 192 1.97 15.92 14.07
N ARG A 193 1.79 17.18 13.67
CA ARG A 193 2.55 17.75 12.56
C ARG A 193 3.98 18.10 12.98
N ASN A 194 4.95 17.78 12.11
CA ASN A 194 6.36 18.11 12.28
C ASN A 194 6.73 19.45 11.62
N GLY A 195 6.35 20.56 12.27
CA GLY A 195 6.58 21.91 11.75
C GLY A 195 5.51 22.37 10.75
N PRO A 196 5.70 23.52 10.06
CA PRO A 196 4.72 24.09 9.12
C PRO A 196 4.36 23.14 7.96
N VAL A 197 3.15 23.26 7.41
CA VAL A 197 2.82 22.66 6.10
C VAL A 197 3.77 23.25 5.05
N ARG A 198 4.46 22.38 4.31
CA ARG A 198 5.50 22.79 3.35
C ARG A 198 4.97 22.76 1.94
N LEU A 199 5.51 23.62 1.08
CA LEU A 199 5.29 23.51 -0.36
C LEU A 199 6.17 22.40 -0.94
N LEU A 200 5.59 21.58 -1.80
CA LEU A 200 6.34 20.67 -2.65
C LEU A 200 7.23 21.50 -3.61
N PRO A 201 8.42 20.98 -4.00
CA PRO A 201 9.23 21.60 -5.03
C PRO A 201 8.45 21.78 -6.33
N ALA A 202 8.71 22.87 -7.08
CA ALA A 202 8.05 23.15 -8.35
C ALA A 202 8.28 22.09 -9.45
N THR A 203 9.25 21.18 -9.24
CA THR A 203 9.50 20.02 -10.12
C THR A 203 8.48 18.90 -9.93
N VAL A 204 7.73 18.89 -8.82
CA VAL A 204 6.64 17.94 -8.60
C VAL A 204 5.38 18.49 -9.26
N PRO A 205 4.77 17.79 -10.22
CA PRO A 205 3.55 18.27 -10.86
C PRO A 205 2.34 18.21 -9.92
N ALA A 206 1.30 18.98 -10.25
CA ALA A 206 0.04 19.00 -9.50
C ALA A 206 -0.74 17.69 -9.64
N THR A 207 -0.72 17.11 -10.86
CA THR A 207 -1.35 15.83 -11.20
C THR A 207 -0.23 14.82 -11.45
N ILE A 208 -0.32 13.65 -10.81
CA ILE A 208 0.68 12.58 -10.93
C ILE A 208 0.18 11.55 -11.94
N GLN A 209 0.69 11.52 -13.17
CA GLN A 209 0.16 10.68 -14.26
C GLN A 209 1.13 9.60 -14.74
N THR A 210 2.42 9.74 -14.46
CA THR A 210 3.48 8.84 -14.93
C THR A 210 4.27 8.25 -13.77
N GLU A 211 5.04 7.18 -14.05
CA GLU A 211 5.96 6.61 -13.06
C GLU A 211 7.07 7.60 -12.69
N ALA A 212 7.60 8.33 -13.67
CA ALA A 212 8.62 9.35 -13.43
C ALA A 212 8.13 10.45 -12.48
N GLU A 213 6.89 10.91 -12.63
CA GLU A 213 6.28 11.92 -11.73
C GLU A 213 6.02 11.35 -10.34
N TRP A 214 5.57 10.09 -10.25
CA TRP A 214 5.42 9.38 -8.98
C TRP A 214 6.76 9.29 -8.23
N ASN A 215 7.82 8.88 -8.92
CA ASN A 215 9.17 8.83 -8.35
C ASN A 215 9.67 10.21 -7.92
N THR A 216 9.38 11.25 -8.71
CA THR A 216 9.69 12.64 -8.35
C THR A 216 8.95 13.07 -7.07
N LEU A 217 7.66 12.75 -6.94
CA LEU A 217 6.86 13.03 -5.76
C LEU A 217 7.40 12.29 -4.52
N MET A 218 7.64 10.97 -4.63
CA MET A 218 8.13 10.15 -3.53
C MET A 218 9.55 10.55 -3.10
N GLY A 219 10.35 11.13 -4.00
CA GLY A 219 11.67 11.70 -3.73
C GLY A 219 11.66 13.11 -3.13
N ALA A 220 10.52 13.82 -3.14
CA ALA A 220 10.40 15.21 -2.66
C ALA A 220 10.39 15.36 -1.11
N GLY A 221 11.04 14.42 -0.41
CA GLY A 221 11.10 14.35 1.05
C GLY A 221 10.12 13.36 1.66
N THR A 222 10.25 13.12 2.96
CA THR A 222 9.36 12.21 3.71
C THR A 222 8.13 12.97 4.23
N GLY A 223 7.04 12.25 4.45
CA GLY A 223 5.77 12.77 4.95
C GLY A 223 4.59 12.54 4.03
N ILE A 224 3.47 13.17 4.39
CA ILE A 224 2.21 13.18 3.64
C ILE A 224 2.30 14.24 2.56
N LYS A 225 1.97 13.90 1.32
CA LYS A 225 2.06 14.81 0.17
C LYS A 225 0.69 14.96 -0.46
N VAL A 226 0.14 16.16 -0.35
CA VAL A 226 -1.19 16.47 -0.88
C VAL A 226 -1.05 17.09 -2.27
N VAL A 227 -1.54 16.37 -3.28
CA VAL A 227 -1.49 16.75 -4.70
C VAL A 227 -2.91 17.01 -5.23
N GLN A 228 -3.02 17.61 -6.42
CA GLN A 228 -4.32 17.92 -7.02
C GLN A 228 -5.05 16.66 -7.47
N ALA A 229 -4.32 15.74 -8.10
CA ALA A 229 -4.86 14.46 -8.56
C ALA A 229 -3.76 13.39 -8.65
N ILE A 230 -4.16 12.14 -8.43
CA ILE A 230 -3.31 10.96 -8.62
C ILE A 230 -3.94 10.13 -9.73
N ARG A 231 -3.16 9.83 -10.77
CA ARG A 231 -3.53 8.94 -11.88
C ARG A 231 -2.52 7.82 -12.10
N TRP A 232 -1.53 7.74 -11.22
CA TRP A 232 -0.53 6.69 -11.20
C TRP A 232 -0.36 6.13 -9.78
N CYS A 233 -0.62 4.83 -9.63
CA CYS A 233 -0.31 4.07 -8.42
C CYS A 233 0.07 2.65 -8.85
N GLY A 234 1.36 2.45 -9.15
CA GLY A 234 1.90 1.23 -9.77
C GLY A 234 1.47 1.00 -11.22
N GLY A 235 0.80 1.99 -11.81
CA GLY A 235 0.27 1.97 -13.16
C GLY A 235 -0.85 2.99 -13.32
N PRO A 236 -1.34 3.23 -14.55
CA PRO A 236 -2.40 4.20 -14.81
C PRO A 236 -3.69 3.85 -14.04
N GLY A 237 -4.42 4.88 -13.58
CA GLY A 237 -5.72 4.73 -12.95
C GLY A 237 -6.55 6.02 -12.95
N GLY A 238 -7.87 5.87 -13.05
CA GLY A 238 -8.79 6.99 -13.26
C GLY A 238 -9.35 7.66 -12.00
N SER A 239 -9.37 7.00 -10.84
CA SER A 239 -10.10 7.48 -9.64
C SER A 239 -9.31 7.34 -8.34
N ILE A 240 -7.98 7.49 -8.42
CA ILE A 240 -7.08 7.30 -7.27
C ILE A 240 -7.13 8.54 -6.38
N ILE A 241 -7.49 8.34 -5.11
CA ILE A 241 -7.53 9.41 -4.09
C ILE A 241 -6.41 9.28 -3.06
N GLY A 242 -5.80 8.10 -2.96
CA GLY A 242 -4.64 7.81 -2.11
C GLY A 242 -3.73 6.77 -2.74
N CYS A 243 -2.44 6.88 -2.44
CA CYS A 243 -1.47 5.85 -2.80
C CYS A 243 -0.25 5.93 -1.89
N ALA A 244 0.27 4.78 -1.48
CA ALA A 244 1.47 4.69 -0.67
C ALA A 244 2.27 3.42 -0.98
N PRO A 245 3.62 3.47 -0.93
CA PRO A 245 4.43 2.27 -0.84
C PRO A 245 4.12 1.48 0.44
N VAL A 246 3.98 0.16 0.29
CA VAL A 246 3.73 -0.75 1.41
C VAL A 246 5.03 -1.05 2.16
N GLY A 247 4.99 -0.97 3.49
CA GLY A 247 6.13 -1.32 4.35
C GLY A 247 7.35 -0.40 4.20
N ASN A 248 7.13 0.89 3.93
CA ASN A 248 8.20 1.87 3.81
C ASN A 248 8.83 2.19 5.18
N ALA A 249 10.14 2.43 5.23
CA ALA A 249 10.88 2.79 6.46
C ALA A 249 10.54 4.19 7.01
N VAL A 250 9.87 5.00 6.21
CA VAL A 250 9.45 6.35 6.55
C VAL A 250 8.01 6.55 6.11
N THR A 251 7.31 7.49 6.75
CA THR A 251 6.05 7.97 6.21
C THR A 251 6.31 8.60 4.85
N ASN A 252 5.70 8.06 3.81
CA ASN A 252 5.80 8.53 2.45
C ASN A 252 4.52 8.10 1.74
N LEU A 253 3.58 9.03 1.56
CA LEU A 253 2.30 8.76 0.93
C LEU A 253 1.82 9.97 0.15
N ALA A 254 1.01 9.71 -0.87
CA ALA A 254 0.36 10.70 -1.71
C ALA A 254 -1.15 10.61 -1.52
N VAL A 255 -1.79 11.76 -1.36
CA VAL A 255 -3.25 11.87 -1.18
C VAL A 255 -3.78 13.09 -1.91
N VAL A 256 -5.06 13.09 -2.24
CA VAL A 256 -5.79 14.28 -2.68
C VAL A 256 -6.64 14.84 -1.55
N ARG A 257 -7.11 16.09 -1.69
CA ARG A 257 -8.15 16.63 -0.81
C ARG A 257 -9.44 15.83 -1.02
N PHE A 258 -10.16 15.57 0.06
CA PHE A 258 -11.37 14.75 0.04
C PHE A 258 -12.43 15.31 0.99
N THR A 259 -13.53 14.59 1.18
CA THR A 259 -14.60 15.00 2.10
C THR A 259 -14.05 15.13 3.53
N ALA A 260 -14.43 16.21 4.23
CA ALA A 260 -13.78 16.60 5.48
C ALA A 260 -13.85 15.51 6.57
N ASN A 261 -14.93 14.72 6.62
CA ASN A 261 -15.13 13.62 7.57
C ASN A 261 -14.44 12.30 7.16
N GLN A 262 -13.86 12.20 5.97
CA GLN A 262 -13.16 11.00 5.51
C GLN A 262 -11.66 11.23 5.26
N GLU A 263 -11.17 12.48 5.19
CA GLU A 263 -9.74 12.75 4.99
C GLU A 263 -8.84 12.11 6.06
N GLY A 264 -9.27 12.10 7.32
CA GLY A 264 -8.54 11.42 8.40
C GLY A 264 -8.45 9.91 8.17
N ILE A 265 -9.53 9.30 7.66
CA ILE A 265 -9.59 7.87 7.29
C ILE A 265 -8.66 7.60 6.11
N LEU A 266 -8.72 8.42 5.05
CA LEU A 266 -7.84 8.30 3.89
C LEU A 266 -6.37 8.36 4.29
N TRP A 267 -5.97 9.34 5.09
CA TRP A 267 -4.57 9.49 5.47
C TRP A 267 -4.08 8.35 6.36
N VAL A 268 -4.91 7.84 7.27
CA VAL A 268 -4.53 6.72 8.14
C VAL A 268 -4.55 5.37 7.41
N HIS A 269 -5.37 5.22 6.38
CA HIS A 269 -5.33 4.11 5.44
C HIS A 269 -3.97 4.05 4.73
N GLU A 270 -3.56 5.16 4.11
CA GLU A 270 -2.26 5.25 3.42
C GLU A 270 -1.06 5.09 4.38
N TYR A 271 -1.17 5.63 5.60
CA TYR A 271 -0.17 5.37 6.63
C TYR A 271 -0.13 3.89 7.03
N GLY A 272 -1.27 3.20 7.02
CA GLY A 272 -1.39 1.76 7.22
C GLY A 272 -0.56 1.00 6.20
N HIS A 273 -0.60 1.37 4.92
CA HIS A 273 0.29 0.80 3.91
C HIS A 273 1.76 1.02 4.26
N ASN A 274 2.20 2.23 4.63
CA ASN A 274 3.58 2.43 5.08
C ASN A 274 3.95 1.55 6.30
N ALA A 275 3.01 1.30 7.21
CA ALA A 275 3.17 0.39 8.35
C ALA A 275 3.12 -1.11 7.97
N GLY A 276 2.95 -1.44 6.69
CA GLY A 276 2.93 -2.80 6.17
C GLY A 276 1.56 -3.47 6.18
N ASN A 277 0.48 -2.71 6.36
CA ASN A 277 -0.88 -3.23 6.16
C ASN A 277 -1.19 -3.37 4.67
N GLY A 278 -1.78 -4.51 4.31
CA GLY A 278 -2.50 -4.66 3.05
C GLY A 278 -3.98 -4.35 3.24
N HIS A 279 -4.75 -4.38 2.15
CA HIS A 279 -6.19 -4.22 2.26
C HIS A 279 -6.85 -5.38 3.01
N ARG A 280 -7.92 -5.06 3.74
CA ARG A 280 -8.75 -5.99 4.51
C ARG A 280 -10.17 -5.98 3.95
N THR A 281 -10.79 -7.15 3.74
CA THR A 281 -12.10 -7.26 3.06
C THR A 281 -13.11 -8.15 3.80
N ASP A 282 -12.71 -8.78 4.89
CA ASP A 282 -13.56 -9.52 5.82
C ASP A 282 -14.47 -8.60 6.66
N ASP A 283 -14.16 -7.30 6.72
CA ASP A 283 -14.95 -6.28 7.42
C ASP A 283 -15.06 -5.03 6.55
N ALA A 284 -16.29 -4.67 6.16
CA ALA A 284 -16.55 -3.47 5.34
C ALA A 284 -16.25 -2.16 6.08
N ARG A 285 -16.13 -2.19 7.42
CA ARG A 285 -15.75 -1.05 8.25
C ARG A 285 -14.25 -0.98 8.53
N ALA A 286 -13.45 -1.87 7.93
CA ALA A 286 -12.01 -1.84 8.13
C ALA A 286 -11.42 -0.50 7.67
N VAL A 287 -10.50 0.07 8.45
CA VAL A 287 -9.69 1.22 7.98
C VAL A 287 -8.97 0.86 6.68
N MET A 288 -8.47 -0.38 6.58
CA MET A 288 -7.79 -0.91 5.39
C MET A 288 -8.75 -1.47 4.33
N PHE A 289 -10.05 -1.15 4.37
CA PHE A 289 -10.95 -1.56 3.30
C PHE A 289 -10.57 -0.84 1.98
N PRO A 290 -10.62 -1.50 0.79
CA PRO A 290 -10.16 -0.89 -0.46
C PRO A 290 -10.94 0.35 -0.91
N SER A 291 -12.18 0.51 -0.44
CA SER A 291 -12.98 1.73 -0.62
C SER A 291 -13.03 2.53 0.68
N ILE A 292 -13.49 3.77 0.60
CA ILE A 292 -13.61 4.66 1.76
C ILE A 292 -15.07 4.96 2.10
N GLY A 293 -15.39 4.84 3.40
CA GLY A 293 -16.67 5.17 4.01
C GLY A 293 -16.43 5.94 5.31
N ALA A 294 -17.44 6.69 5.77
CA ALA A 294 -17.32 7.49 7.00
C ALA A 294 -17.23 6.64 8.28
N ASP A 295 -17.59 5.37 8.18
CA ASP A 295 -17.57 4.36 9.24
C ASP A 295 -16.43 3.32 9.07
N HIS A 296 -15.46 3.60 8.20
CA HIS A 296 -14.26 2.78 8.01
C HIS A 296 -13.24 3.06 9.12
N ASN A 297 -13.59 2.62 10.32
CA ASN A 297 -12.90 2.94 11.56
C ASN A 297 -12.56 1.73 12.43
N VAL A 298 -12.60 0.52 11.86
CA VAL A 298 -12.26 -0.72 12.56
C VAL A 298 -10.85 -1.17 12.20
N VAL A 299 -10.06 -1.53 13.21
CA VAL A 299 -8.75 -2.16 13.05
C VAL A 299 -8.68 -3.48 13.81
N ASP A 300 -8.08 -4.50 13.20
CA ASP A 300 -7.83 -5.78 13.88
C ASP A 300 -6.53 -5.76 14.71
N ALA A 301 -6.24 -6.85 15.42
CA ALA A 301 -5.04 -6.96 16.25
C ALA A 301 -3.73 -6.89 15.45
N THR A 302 -3.71 -7.37 14.20
CA THR A 302 -2.54 -7.35 13.32
C THR A 302 -2.27 -5.93 12.83
N GLU A 303 -3.31 -5.25 12.35
CA GLU A 303 -3.29 -3.86 11.91
C GLU A 303 -2.88 -2.94 13.06
N SER A 304 -3.48 -3.12 14.24
CA SER A 304 -3.13 -2.39 15.46
C SER A 304 -1.65 -2.52 15.80
N GLY A 305 -1.11 -3.75 15.80
CA GLY A 305 0.31 -4.01 16.02
C GLY A 305 1.22 -3.28 15.04
N ARG A 306 0.85 -3.25 13.76
CA ARG A 306 1.59 -2.52 12.72
C ARG A 306 1.47 -1.01 12.88
N TYR A 307 0.30 -0.47 13.18
CA TYR A 307 0.14 0.97 13.49
C TYR A 307 0.95 1.38 14.73
N LEU A 308 1.09 0.53 15.74
CA LEU A 308 1.94 0.77 16.92
C LEU A 308 3.43 0.64 16.60
N ALA A 309 3.83 -0.23 15.66
CA ALA A 309 5.21 -0.30 15.18
C ALA A 309 5.57 0.91 14.28
N GLY A 310 4.62 1.34 13.44
CA GLY A 310 4.76 2.37 12.42
C GLY A 310 5.44 1.90 11.14
N PRO A 311 5.96 2.84 10.33
CA PRO A 311 6.62 2.54 9.07
C PRO A 311 7.70 1.47 9.30
N LEU A 312 7.64 0.38 8.53
CA LEU A 312 8.54 -0.75 8.72
C LEU A 312 9.93 -0.35 8.26
N ALA A 313 10.92 -0.40 9.17
CA ALA A 313 12.33 -0.35 8.81
C ALA A 313 12.73 -1.66 8.10
N GLY A 314 12.12 -1.93 6.94
CA GLY A 314 12.44 -3.08 6.12
C GLY A 314 13.88 -2.98 5.66
N THR A 315 14.70 -3.96 6.01
CA THR A 315 16.01 -4.22 5.39
C THR A 315 15.86 -4.88 4.01
N GLY A 316 14.67 -4.84 3.42
CA GLY A 316 14.30 -5.39 2.11
C GLY A 316 14.01 -4.30 1.09
N ALA A 317 13.86 -4.69 -0.18
CA ALA A 317 13.54 -3.76 -1.26
C ALA A 317 12.22 -3.02 -0.94
N LEU A 318 12.19 -1.71 -1.20
CA LEU A 318 10.96 -0.93 -1.14
C LEU A 318 9.91 -1.61 -2.04
N MET A 319 8.74 -1.95 -1.48
CA MET A 319 7.63 -2.42 -2.29
C MET A 319 7.17 -1.29 -3.19
N ALA A 320 6.96 -1.58 -4.48
CA ALA A 320 6.43 -0.60 -5.39
C ALA A 320 5.07 -0.13 -4.87
N ALA A 321 4.81 1.17 -4.98
CA ALA A 321 3.46 1.68 -4.75
C ALA A 321 2.55 1.09 -5.83
N GLY A 322 1.41 0.55 -5.43
CA GLY A 322 0.47 -0.08 -6.34
C GLY A 322 0.45 -1.59 -6.16
N GLY A 323 -0.60 -2.03 -5.49
CA GLY A 323 -1.01 -3.41 -5.55
C GLY A 323 -2.08 -3.75 -4.55
N CYS A 324 -3.31 -3.32 -4.83
CA CYS A 324 -4.52 -3.79 -4.17
C CYS A 324 -4.60 -5.33 -4.28
N SER A 325 -4.25 -6.06 -3.21
CA SER A 325 -4.52 -7.49 -3.08
C SER A 325 -6.01 -7.81 -2.91
N CYS A 326 -6.89 -6.85 -3.22
CA CYS A 326 -8.35 -7.02 -3.31
C CYS A 326 -8.79 -8.06 -4.37
N GLN A 327 -7.84 -8.68 -5.08
CA GLN A 327 -8.07 -9.87 -5.90
C GLN A 327 -7.89 -11.20 -5.14
N GLY A 328 -7.64 -11.14 -3.83
CA GLY A 328 -7.74 -12.34 -2.99
C GLY A 328 -9.12 -12.98 -3.17
N PRO A 329 -9.23 -14.32 -3.11
CA PRO A 329 -10.45 -15.07 -3.42
C PRO A 329 -11.67 -14.73 -2.53
N ALA A 330 -11.53 -13.82 -1.57
CA ALA A 330 -12.54 -13.44 -0.59
C ALA A 330 -13.35 -12.17 -0.95
N PHE A 331 -12.85 -11.25 -1.79
CA PHE A 331 -13.63 -10.06 -2.10
C PHE A 331 -14.75 -10.37 -3.11
N GLN A 332 -15.99 -10.32 -2.63
CA GLN A 332 -17.17 -10.43 -3.47
C GLN A 332 -17.75 -9.03 -3.69
N PRO A 333 -17.72 -8.49 -4.93
CA PRO A 333 -18.35 -7.21 -5.18
C PRO A 333 -19.87 -7.30 -4.93
N PRO A 334 -20.53 -6.17 -4.60
CA PRO A 334 -21.98 -6.11 -4.53
C PRO A 334 -22.63 -6.65 -5.80
N ALA A 335 -23.75 -7.39 -5.66
CA ALA A 335 -24.47 -7.91 -6.82
C ALA A 335 -25.05 -6.80 -7.71
N ASP A 336 -25.39 -5.65 -7.12
CA ASP A 336 -25.81 -4.46 -7.86
C ASP A 336 -24.60 -3.57 -8.17
N VAL A 337 -24.30 -3.41 -9.46
CA VAL A 337 -23.22 -2.55 -9.95
C VAL A 337 -23.35 -1.10 -9.44
N ARG A 338 -24.58 -0.62 -9.19
CA ARG A 338 -24.83 0.71 -8.66
C ARG A 338 -24.25 0.88 -7.25
N ALA A 339 -24.42 -0.12 -6.40
CA ALA A 339 -23.84 -0.14 -5.06
C ALA A 339 -22.31 -0.24 -5.08
N PHE A 340 -21.72 -0.80 -6.14
CA PHE A 340 -20.27 -0.87 -6.32
C PHE A 340 -19.65 0.45 -6.76
N VAL A 341 -20.28 1.16 -7.70
CA VAL A 341 -19.77 2.47 -8.18
C VAL A 341 -20.11 3.63 -7.25
N SER A 342 -21.09 3.48 -6.35
CA SER A 342 -21.38 4.45 -5.27
C SER A 342 -20.42 4.35 -4.09
N GLN A 343 -19.21 3.85 -4.33
CA GLN A 343 -18.11 3.79 -3.36
C GLN A 343 -16.89 4.44 -3.98
N HIS A 344 -16.12 5.20 -3.21
CA HIS A 344 -14.84 5.72 -3.65
C HIS A 344 -13.74 4.73 -3.36
N TRP A 345 -13.02 4.31 -4.40
CA TRP A 345 -11.97 3.29 -4.29
C TRP A 345 -10.61 3.97 -4.17
N ILE A 346 -9.94 3.77 -3.04
CA ILE A 346 -8.81 4.61 -2.61
C ILE A 346 -7.68 4.59 -3.64
N GLU A 347 -7.28 3.39 -4.06
CA GLU A 347 -6.25 3.13 -5.06
C GLU A 347 -6.82 2.93 -6.49
N GLY A 348 -8.09 3.29 -6.70
CA GLY A 348 -8.84 3.09 -7.94
C GLY A 348 -9.67 1.80 -7.98
N ILE A 349 -10.55 1.70 -8.99
CA ILE A 349 -11.51 0.59 -9.13
C ILE A 349 -10.78 -0.75 -9.31
N PRO A 350 -11.12 -1.80 -8.53
CA PRO A 350 -10.51 -3.12 -8.69
C PRO A 350 -11.00 -3.81 -9.96
N TYR A 351 -10.14 -3.89 -10.99
CA TYR A 351 -10.42 -4.54 -12.28
C TYR A 351 -11.04 -5.93 -12.13
N GLY A 352 -10.46 -6.77 -11.26
CA GLY A 352 -10.91 -8.15 -11.06
C GLY A 352 -12.34 -8.27 -10.55
N ALA A 353 -12.86 -7.25 -9.86
CA ALA A 353 -14.25 -7.18 -9.42
C ALA A 353 -15.15 -6.54 -10.48
N ALA A 354 -14.74 -5.40 -11.02
CA ALA A 354 -15.52 -4.64 -12.01
C ALA A 354 -15.74 -5.40 -13.33
N SER A 355 -14.74 -6.15 -13.80
CA SER A 355 -14.84 -6.95 -15.04
C SER A 355 -15.79 -8.17 -14.93
N GLN A 356 -16.31 -8.46 -13.74
CA GLN A 356 -17.28 -9.55 -13.55
C GLN A 356 -18.69 -9.16 -13.99
N TYR A 357 -19.04 -7.87 -13.90
CA TYR A 357 -20.33 -7.34 -14.34
C TYR A 357 -20.55 -7.54 -15.84
N LYS A 358 -21.81 -7.45 -16.26
CA LYS A 358 -22.23 -7.78 -17.64
C LYS A 358 -22.83 -6.58 -18.35
N GLU A 359 -23.19 -6.78 -19.61
CA GLU A 359 -23.81 -5.72 -20.43
C GLU A 359 -25.09 -5.14 -19.81
N ASP A 360 -25.92 -5.97 -19.16
CA ASP A 360 -27.12 -5.48 -18.46
C ASP A 360 -26.78 -4.51 -17.32
N ASP A 361 -25.64 -4.71 -16.66
CA ASP A 361 -25.13 -3.78 -15.64
C ASP A 361 -24.58 -2.50 -16.28
N ALA A 362 -23.92 -2.61 -17.44
CA ALA A 362 -23.50 -1.44 -18.22
C ALA A 362 -24.71 -0.58 -18.62
N ARG A 363 -25.85 -1.18 -18.99
CA ARG A 363 -27.09 -0.42 -19.29
C ARG A 363 -27.56 0.40 -18.08
N LYS A 364 -27.51 -0.16 -16.87
CA LYS A 364 -27.87 0.55 -15.63
C LYS A 364 -26.95 1.73 -15.34
N LEU A 365 -25.65 1.59 -15.64
CA LEU A 365 -24.65 2.64 -15.47
C LEU A 365 -24.74 3.72 -16.55
N LEU A 366 -25.08 3.35 -17.79
CA LEU A 366 -25.33 4.30 -18.87
C LEU A 366 -26.56 5.17 -18.60
N GLU A 367 -27.58 4.64 -17.91
CA GLU A 367 -28.70 5.45 -17.41
C GLU A 367 -28.19 6.57 -16.49
N TRP A 368 -27.31 6.25 -15.52
CA TRP A 368 -26.69 7.25 -14.65
C TRP A 368 -25.80 8.24 -15.39
N LEU A 369 -24.95 7.77 -16.30
CA LEU A 369 -24.00 8.62 -17.03
C LEU A 369 -24.71 9.58 -18.00
N VAL A 370 -25.76 9.11 -18.69
CA VAL A 370 -26.39 9.86 -19.80
C VAL A 370 -27.61 10.64 -19.34
N GLN A 371 -28.44 10.06 -18.47
CA GLN A 371 -29.74 10.65 -18.11
C GLN A 371 -29.67 11.41 -16.79
N GLU A 372 -28.82 10.98 -15.85
CA GLU A 372 -28.75 11.54 -14.50
C GLU A 372 -27.32 11.89 -14.02
N PRO A 373 -26.42 12.43 -14.86
CA PRO A 373 -25.01 12.62 -14.47
C PRO A 373 -24.86 13.53 -13.25
N ASP A 374 -25.67 14.58 -13.14
CA ASP A 374 -25.60 15.55 -12.04
C ASP A 374 -26.06 14.94 -10.69
N ARG A 375 -26.90 13.89 -10.71
CA ARG A 375 -27.35 13.20 -9.48
C ARG A 375 -26.27 12.28 -8.91
N HIS A 376 -25.29 11.93 -9.73
CA HIS A 376 -24.21 11.00 -9.42
C HIS A 376 -22.84 11.63 -9.65
N GLU A 377 -22.76 12.96 -9.61
CA GLU A 377 -21.57 13.72 -10.03
C GLU A 377 -20.29 13.24 -9.32
N GLU A 378 -20.37 13.02 -8.00
CA GLU A 378 -19.23 12.57 -7.19
C GLU A 378 -18.71 11.19 -7.63
N PHE A 379 -19.58 10.32 -8.14
CA PHE A 379 -19.26 8.94 -8.54
C PHE A 379 -19.02 8.77 -10.05
N LEU A 380 -18.99 9.86 -10.82
CA LEU A 380 -18.75 9.78 -12.27
C LEU A 380 -17.42 9.06 -12.63
N PRO A 381 -16.28 9.29 -11.94
CA PRO A 381 -15.05 8.55 -12.21
C PRO A 381 -15.19 7.03 -12.05
N GLU A 382 -15.94 6.59 -11.06
CA GLU A 382 -16.21 5.18 -10.75
C GLU A 382 -17.15 4.55 -11.78
N ILE A 383 -18.19 5.29 -12.19
CA ILE A 383 -19.14 4.87 -13.23
C ILE A 383 -18.41 4.63 -14.56
N VAL A 384 -17.63 5.61 -15.05
CA VAL A 384 -16.97 5.50 -16.36
C VAL A 384 -15.86 4.45 -16.35
N THR A 385 -15.11 4.32 -15.25
CA THR A 385 -14.08 3.28 -15.12
C THR A 385 -14.70 1.89 -15.13
N THR A 386 -15.82 1.70 -14.43
CA THR A 386 -16.52 0.41 -14.38
C THR A 386 -17.14 0.05 -15.74
N LEU A 387 -17.74 1.01 -16.45
CA LEU A 387 -18.21 0.82 -17.83
C LEU A 387 -17.09 0.33 -18.76
N CYS A 388 -15.91 0.94 -18.66
CA CYS A 388 -14.74 0.54 -19.42
C CYS A 388 -14.25 -0.87 -19.08
N PHE A 389 -14.24 -1.26 -17.79
CA PHE A 389 -13.85 -2.60 -17.36
C PHE A 389 -14.87 -3.69 -17.69
N ILE A 390 -16.17 -3.37 -17.78
CA ILE A 390 -17.17 -4.29 -18.34
C ILE A 390 -16.85 -4.57 -19.82
N GLY A 391 -16.37 -3.56 -20.54
CA GLY A 391 -15.87 -3.73 -21.91
C GLY A 391 -16.97 -3.96 -22.97
N SER A 392 -18.23 -3.66 -22.66
CA SER A 392 -19.32 -3.78 -23.65
C SER A 392 -19.30 -2.63 -24.66
N GLU A 393 -19.51 -2.95 -25.93
CA GLU A 393 -19.49 -2.00 -27.04
C GLU A 393 -20.60 -0.96 -26.95
N ILE A 394 -21.71 -1.25 -26.25
CA ILE A 394 -22.81 -0.28 -26.05
C ILE A 394 -22.36 0.98 -25.30
N ALA A 395 -21.26 0.90 -24.55
CA ALA A 395 -20.73 2.02 -23.77
C ALA A 395 -19.78 2.92 -24.58
N VAL A 396 -19.30 2.50 -25.75
CA VAL A 396 -18.30 3.24 -26.54
C VAL A 396 -18.75 4.65 -26.85
N GLN A 397 -19.87 4.80 -27.57
CA GLN A 397 -20.33 6.12 -28.00
C GLN A 397 -20.77 6.98 -26.81
N PRO A 398 -21.55 6.49 -25.84
CA PRO A 398 -21.88 7.27 -24.65
C PRO A 398 -20.66 7.78 -23.86
N LEU A 399 -19.58 6.99 -23.76
CA LEU A 399 -18.35 7.43 -23.11
C LEU A 399 -17.61 8.51 -23.92
N ILE A 400 -17.55 8.37 -25.24
CA ILE A 400 -16.99 9.40 -26.13
C ILE A 400 -17.80 10.69 -26.01
N ASP A 401 -19.13 10.60 -26.12
CA ASP A 401 -20.05 11.73 -26.01
C ASP A 401 -19.90 12.43 -24.63
N PHE A 402 -19.74 11.65 -23.56
CA PHE A 402 -19.49 12.19 -22.22
C PHE A 402 -18.15 12.96 -22.16
N VAL A 403 -17.08 12.43 -22.76
CA VAL A 403 -15.79 13.14 -22.80
C VAL A 403 -15.88 14.43 -23.62
N GLU A 404 -16.58 14.39 -24.76
CA GLU A 404 -16.81 15.54 -25.65
C GLU A 404 -17.84 16.54 -25.11
N SER A 405 -18.61 16.17 -24.08
CA SER A 405 -19.64 17.00 -23.47
C SER A 405 -19.08 18.28 -22.83
N ARG A 406 -19.99 19.22 -22.57
CA ARG A 406 -19.68 20.46 -21.83
C ARG A 406 -19.72 20.33 -20.31
N HIS A 407 -19.90 19.11 -19.76
CA HIS A 407 -19.83 18.91 -18.32
C HIS A 407 -18.47 19.37 -17.79
N ALA A 408 -18.52 20.19 -16.75
CA ALA A 408 -17.40 20.83 -16.07
C ALA A 408 -17.59 20.67 -14.56
N GLY A 409 -16.54 20.96 -13.79
CA GLY A 409 -16.45 20.60 -12.38
C GLY A 409 -15.35 19.57 -12.17
N GLN A 410 -14.74 19.58 -10.99
CA GLN A 410 -13.59 18.74 -10.70
C GLN A 410 -13.93 17.24 -10.85
N ALA A 411 -15.11 16.82 -10.42
CA ALA A 411 -15.55 15.43 -10.52
C ALA A 411 -15.78 15.01 -11.98
N ALA A 412 -16.48 15.83 -12.77
CA ALA A 412 -16.67 15.60 -14.20
C ALA A 412 -15.33 15.55 -14.96
N PHE A 413 -14.39 16.46 -14.67
CA PHE A 413 -13.05 16.44 -15.28
C PHE A 413 -12.23 15.22 -14.86
N ASN A 414 -12.36 14.80 -13.59
CA ASN A 414 -11.75 13.56 -13.12
C ASN A 414 -12.32 12.35 -13.84
N ALA A 415 -13.62 12.33 -14.11
CA ALA A 415 -14.27 11.28 -14.88
C ALA A 415 -13.84 11.28 -16.35
N LYS A 416 -13.64 12.45 -16.98
CA LYS A 416 -13.09 12.52 -18.34
C LYS A 416 -11.69 11.92 -18.43
N ASN A 417 -10.81 12.23 -17.48
CA ASN A 417 -9.50 11.58 -17.37
C ASN A 417 -9.62 10.07 -17.18
N ALA A 418 -10.48 9.62 -16.26
CA ALA A 418 -10.73 8.21 -16.01
C ALA A 418 -11.22 7.46 -17.26
N ALA A 419 -12.18 8.06 -17.99
CA ALA A 419 -12.69 7.53 -19.24
C ALA A 419 -11.58 7.44 -20.30
N LEU A 420 -10.73 8.45 -20.46
CA LEU A 420 -9.62 8.41 -21.43
C LEU A 420 -8.57 7.35 -21.08
N ILE A 421 -8.23 7.15 -19.81
CA ILE A 421 -7.35 6.04 -19.39
C ILE A 421 -8.01 4.70 -19.69
N HIS A 422 -9.26 4.51 -19.27
CA HIS A 422 -9.89 3.19 -19.29
C HIS A 422 -10.62 2.85 -20.60
N LEU A 423 -10.83 3.79 -21.52
CA LEU A 423 -11.27 3.47 -22.90
C LEU A 423 -10.28 2.52 -23.57
N GLY A 424 -9.00 2.55 -23.17
CA GLY A 424 -8.02 1.53 -23.52
C GLY A 424 -8.46 0.13 -23.10
N ASP A 425 -8.89 -0.02 -21.85
CA ASP A 425 -9.38 -1.29 -21.34
C ASP A 425 -10.62 -1.79 -22.11
N LEU A 426 -11.50 -0.88 -22.49
CA LEU A 426 -12.66 -1.18 -23.34
C LEU A 426 -12.23 -1.64 -24.73
N VAL A 427 -11.24 -0.98 -25.37
CA VAL A 427 -10.67 -1.38 -26.67
C VAL A 427 -10.03 -2.76 -26.59
N ASN A 428 -9.37 -3.07 -25.47
CA ASN A 428 -8.79 -4.38 -25.23
C ASN A 428 -9.88 -5.47 -25.28
N ALA A 429 -10.95 -5.26 -24.51
CA ALA A 429 -12.06 -6.21 -24.36
C ALA A 429 -12.93 -6.34 -25.62
N SER A 430 -13.35 -5.23 -26.23
CA SER A 430 -14.31 -5.21 -27.35
C SER A 430 -13.67 -5.20 -28.74
N GLY A 431 -12.45 -4.66 -28.86
CA GLY A 431 -11.84 -4.35 -30.16
C GLY A 431 -12.43 -3.11 -30.85
N SER A 432 -13.15 -2.25 -30.14
CA SER A 432 -13.77 -1.06 -30.71
C SER A 432 -12.77 -0.15 -31.41
N ARG A 433 -12.93 -0.01 -32.73
CA ARG A 433 -12.11 0.89 -33.53
C ARG A 433 -12.40 2.36 -33.23
N ALA A 434 -13.66 2.70 -32.98
CA ALA A 434 -14.08 4.07 -32.67
C ALA A 434 -13.43 4.60 -31.39
N ALA A 435 -13.40 3.80 -30.31
CA ALA A 435 -12.70 4.17 -29.08
C ALA A 435 -11.18 4.33 -29.29
N LEU A 436 -10.56 3.43 -30.07
CA LEU A 436 -9.14 3.52 -30.39
C LEU A 436 -8.81 4.80 -31.18
N ASP A 437 -9.57 5.10 -32.24
CA ASP A 437 -9.35 6.29 -33.05
C ASP A 437 -9.60 7.58 -32.25
N PHE A 438 -10.58 7.56 -31.34
CA PHE A 438 -10.83 8.67 -30.42
C PHE A 438 -9.63 8.91 -29.48
N LEU A 439 -9.07 7.85 -28.88
CA LEU A 439 -7.86 7.97 -28.04
C LEU A 439 -6.67 8.52 -28.81
N VAL A 440 -6.44 8.04 -30.04
CA VAL A 440 -5.37 8.55 -30.91
C VAL A 440 -5.58 10.05 -31.16
N ALA A 441 -6.79 10.46 -31.52
CA ALA A 441 -7.10 11.86 -31.80
C ALA A 441 -6.85 12.75 -30.58
N VAL A 442 -7.31 12.37 -29.37
CA VAL A 442 -7.09 13.17 -28.16
C VAL A 442 -5.61 13.24 -27.77
N ALA A 443 -4.86 12.15 -27.95
CA ALA A 443 -3.44 12.12 -27.61
C ALA A 443 -2.56 12.91 -28.60
N SER A 444 -2.89 12.93 -29.89
CA SER A 444 -2.05 13.53 -30.94
C SER A 444 -2.44 14.95 -31.36
N ASP A 445 -3.64 15.42 -31.02
CA ASP A 445 -4.16 16.73 -31.43
C ASP A 445 -4.33 17.66 -30.21
N MET A 446 -3.40 18.61 -30.06
CA MET A 446 -3.42 19.61 -28.99
C MET A 446 -4.71 20.45 -28.99
N ASP A 447 -5.27 20.79 -30.14
CA ASP A 447 -6.46 21.63 -30.23
C ASP A 447 -7.71 20.84 -29.84
N LYS A 448 -7.80 19.57 -30.22
CA LYS A 448 -8.85 18.68 -29.71
C LYS A 448 -8.77 18.58 -28.19
N ALA A 449 -7.60 18.33 -27.62
CA ALA A 449 -7.44 18.23 -26.18
C ALA A 449 -7.80 19.55 -25.44
N LYS A 450 -7.43 20.72 -25.99
CA LYS A 450 -7.84 22.03 -25.45
C LYS A 450 -9.35 22.23 -25.50
N MET A 451 -10.00 21.83 -26.60
CA MET A 451 -11.44 21.91 -26.74
C MET A 451 -12.15 21.14 -25.63
N LEU A 452 -11.69 19.91 -25.36
CA LEU A 452 -12.23 19.06 -24.29
C LEU A 452 -12.00 19.64 -22.88
N ALA A 453 -10.87 20.32 -22.67
CA ALA A 453 -10.51 20.94 -21.40
C ALA A 453 -11.15 22.31 -21.15
N SER A 454 -11.59 23.01 -22.20
CA SER A 454 -12.11 24.39 -22.12
C SER A 454 -13.26 24.60 -21.13
N PRO A 455 -14.25 23.69 -21.02
CA PRO A 455 -15.31 23.83 -20.01
C PRO A 455 -14.74 23.83 -18.58
N GLN A 456 -13.79 22.94 -18.29
CA GLN A 456 -13.17 22.87 -16.96
C GLN A 456 -12.28 24.08 -16.68
N ALA A 457 -11.49 24.54 -17.65
CA ALA A 457 -10.64 25.73 -17.47
C ALA A 457 -11.47 26.96 -17.07
N SER A 458 -12.65 27.09 -17.66
CA SER A 458 -13.59 28.17 -17.36
C SER A 458 -14.17 28.06 -15.95
N ALA A 459 -14.54 26.85 -15.52
CA ALA A 459 -15.07 26.60 -14.18
C ALA A 459 -14.00 26.78 -13.08
N ALA A 460 -12.82 26.19 -13.28
CA ALA A 460 -11.73 26.17 -12.30
C ALA A 460 -11.17 27.56 -11.98
N ALA A 461 -11.28 28.52 -12.91
CA ALA A 461 -10.87 29.91 -12.67
C ALA A 461 -11.66 30.58 -11.53
N VAL A 462 -12.94 30.22 -11.38
CA VAL A 462 -13.78 30.73 -10.29
C VAL A 462 -13.35 30.10 -8.96
N ASP A 463 -13.22 28.77 -8.92
CA ASP A 463 -12.88 28.04 -7.69
C ASP A 463 -11.49 28.38 -7.16
N ALA A 464 -10.49 28.46 -8.05
CA ALA A 464 -9.12 28.77 -7.68
C ALA A 464 -8.99 30.20 -7.12
N THR A 465 -9.80 31.15 -7.62
CA THR A 465 -9.84 32.52 -7.08
C THR A 465 -10.37 32.52 -5.64
N ILE A 466 -11.40 31.74 -5.35
CA ILE A 466 -11.97 31.63 -4.00
C ILE A 466 -10.98 30.94 -3.05
N ALA A 467 -10.31 29.88 -3.52
CA ALA A 467 -9.36 29.10 -2.73
C ALA A 467 -7.98 29.77 -2.56
N GLY A 468 -7.69 30.85 -3.29
CA GLY A 468 -6.35 31.44 -3.35
C GLY A 468 -5.30 30.51 -3.97
N ALA A 469 -5.74 29.61 -4.86
CA ALA A 469 -4.89 28.65 -5.56
C ALA A 469 -4.52 29.14 -6.97
N ALA A 470 -3.51 28.53 -7.59
CA ALA A 470 -3.18 28.82 -8.98
C ALA A 470 -4.32 28.33 -9.90
N VAL A 471 -4.79 29.18 -10.80
CA VAL A 471 -5.79 28.82 -11.81
C VAL A 471 -5.15 27.89 -12.84
N PRO A 472 -5.67 26.67 -13.06
CA PRO A 472 -5.16 25.80 -14.11
C PRO A 472 -5.49 26.39 -15.49
N THR A 473 -4.52 26.40 -16.40
CA THR A 473 -4.74 26.89 -17.77
C THR A 473 -5.40 25.82 -18.65
N VAL A 474 -6.05 26.23 -19.74
CA VAL A 474 -6.62 25.29 -20.71
C VAL A 474 -5.53 24.41 -21.35
N GLU A 475 -4.32 24.94 -21.54
CA GLU A 475 -3.16 24.18 -22.01
C GLU A 475 -2.76 23.08 -21.04
N ALA A 476 -2.70 23.38 -19.74
CA ALA A 476 -2.31 22.41 -18.72
C ALA A 476 -3.36 21.29 -18.60
N LEU A 477 -4.65 21.66 -18.57
CA LEU A 477 -5.75 20.69 -18.51
C LEU A 477 -5.86 19.87 -19.81
N GLY A 478 -5.59 20.47 -20.97
CA GLY A 478 -5.52 19.78 -22.25
C GLY A 478 -4.37 18.77 -22.29
N ALA A 479 -3.19 19.14 -21.78
CA ALA A 479 -2.07 18.22 -21.66
C ALA A 479 -2.39 17.04 -20.73
N GLU A 480 -3.05 17.29 -19.59
CA GLU A 480 -3.49 16.23 -18.68
C GLU A 480 -4.41 15.21 -19.37
N LEU A 481 -5.44 15.67 -20.10
CA LEU A 481 -6.33 14.77 -20.85
C LEU A 481 -5.58 13.99 -21.94
N ALA A 482 -4.65 14.63 -22.66
CA ALA A 482 -3.87 13.98 -23.71
C ALA A 482 -2.92 12.91 -23.16
N VAL A 483 -2.32 13.12 -21.98
CA VAL A 483 -1.52 12.10 -21.28
C VAL A 483 -2.40 10.94 -20.83
N SER A 484 -3.60 11.21 -20.30
CA SER A 484 -4.58 10.17 -19.97
C SER A 484 -4.97 9.31 -21.19
N ALA A 485 -5.22 9.94 -22.34
CA ALA A 485 -5.49 9.24 -23.60
C ALA A 485 -4.28 8.40 -24.08
N THR A 486 -3.05 8.91 -23.85
CA THR A 486 -1.80 8.18 -24.14
C THR A 486 -1.71 6.90 -23.34
N PHE A 487 -2.03 6.92 -22.04
CA PHE A 487 -2.10 5.69 -21.26
C PHE A 487 -3.29 4.80 -21.64
N GLY A 488 -4.42 5.36 -22.09
CA GLY A 488 -5.49 4.58 -22.72
C GLY A 488 -4.99 3.77 -23.93
N LEU A 489 -4.18 4.36 -24.81
CA LEU A 489 -3.56 3.61 -25.90
C LEU A 489 -2.68 2.45 -25.39
N SER A 490 -2.01 2.60 -24.26
CA SER A 490 -1.20 1.52 -23.69
C SER A 490 -2.02 0.33 -23.17
N LEU A 491 -3.21 0.60 -22.63
CA LEU A 491 -4.08 -0.44 -22.08
C LEU A 491 -4.88 -1.18 -23.18
N ALA A 492 -4.99 -0.60 -24.37
CA ALA A 492 -5.69 -1.19 -25.52
C ALA A 492 -5.18 -2.57 -25.95
N GLY A 493 -3.90 -2.89 -25.72
CA GLY A 493 -3.31 -4.19 -26.08
C GLY A 493 -3.33 -4.51 -27.58
N ARG A 494 -3.53 -3.50 -28.43
CA ARG A 494 -3.59 -3.64 -29.90
C ARG A 494 -2.29 -3.18 -30.57
N PRO A 495 -1.81 -3.86 -31.64
CA PRO A 495 -0.63 -3.41 -32.40
C PRO A 495 -0.76 -1.98 -32.93
N GLU A 496 -1.97 -1.57 -33.33
CA GLU A 496 -2.25 -0.23 -33.84
C GLU A 496 -2.07 0.85 -32.78
N ALA A 497 -2.41 0.53 -31.52
CA ALA A 497 -2.22 1.43 -30.39
C ALA A 497 -0.71 1.57 -30.05
N GLU A 498 0.03 0.46 -30.05
CA GLU A 498 1.50 0.47 -29.90
C GLU A 498 2.18 1.30 -31.01
N GLN A 499 1.71 1.17 -32.25
CA GLN A 499 2.20 1.96 -33.38
C GLN A 499 1.88 3.45 -33.22
N ALA A 500 0.68 3.79 -32.74
CA ALA A 500 0.30 5.17 -32.45
C ALA A 500 1.19 5.78 -31.36
N LEU A 501 1.41 5.05 -30.26
CA LEU A 501 2.35 5.44 -29.19
C LEU A 501 3.77 5.67 -29.71
N GLY A 502 4.25 4.81 -30.62
CA GLY A 502 5.54 4.99 -31.27
C GLY A 502 5.66 6.32 -32.04
N ARG A 503 4.58 6.75 -32.71
CA ARG A 503 4.51 8.05 -33.40
C ARG A 503 4.44 9.23 -32.42
N LEU A 504 3.77 9.07 -31.28
CA LEU A 504 3.59 10.14 -30.29
C LEU A 504 4.91 10.60 -29.66
N ARG A 505 5.93 9.74 -29.53
CA ARG A 505 7.22 10.09 -28.89
C ARG A 505 7.93 11.32 -29.46
N SER A 506 7.62 11.68 -30.70
CA SER A 506 8.21 12.85 -31.38
C SER A 506 7.18 13.59 -32.22
N HIS A 507 5.90 13.53 -31.85
CA HIS A 507 4.84 14.17 -32.65
C HIS A 507 4.87 15.69 -32.40
N PRO A 508 5.03 16.52 -33.46
CA PRO A 508 5.19 17.98 -33.29
C PRO A 508 3.91 18.66 -32.76
N ASP A 509 2.74 18.11 -33.09
CA ASP A 509 1.45 18.65 -32.68
C ASP A 509 0.92 18.05 -31.37
N ALA A 510 1.71 17.21 -30.70
CA ALA A 510 1.39 16.68 -29.38
C ALA A 510 2.09 17.49 -28.28
N TYR A 511 1.52 17.47 -27.08
CA TYR A 511 2.16 18.09 -25.92
C TYR A 511 3.51 17.43 -25.60
N ALA A 512 4.47 18.21 -25.11
CA ALA A 512 5.75 17.66 -24.63
C ALA A 512 5.56 16.59 -23.54
N ALA A 513 4.56 16.75 -22.66
CA ALA A 513 4.19 15.76 -21.66
C ALA A 513 3.69 14.45 -22.28
N VAL A 514 2.97 14.50 -23.42
CA VAL A 514 2.57 13.31 -24.18
C VAL A 514 3.80 12.61 -24.75
N ASN A 515 4.75 13.34 -25.32
CA ASN A 515 5.97 12.75 -25.87
C ASN A 515 6.77 11.99 -24.80
N GLN A 516 6.81 12.53 -23.58
CA GLN A 516 7.44 11.90 -22.42
C GLN A 516 6.65 10.66 -21.95
N ALA A 517 5.33 10.81 -21.73
CA ALA A 517 4.46 9.71 -21.29
C ALA A 517 4.42 8.56 -22.31
N ALA A 518 4.53 8.85 -23.61
CA ALA A 518 4.57 7.85 -24.67
C ALA A 518 5.75 6.87 -24.53
N VAL A 519 6.86 7.26 -23.89
CA VAL A 519 7.99 6.36 -23.64
C VAL A 519 7.59 5.24 -22.68
N GLU A 520 6.97 5.58 -21.54
CA GLU A 520 6.48 4.61 -20.55
C GLU A 520 5.29 3.81 -21.11
N ALA A 521 4.37 4.48 -21.80
CA ALA A 521 3.17 3.88 -22.38
C ALA A 521 3.49 2.78 -23.42
N VAL A 522 4.58 2.91 -24.20
CA VAL A 522 5.00 1.84 -25.14
C VAL A 522 5.39 0.56 -24.40
N GLU A 523 6.16 0.66 -23.32
CA GLU A 523 6.58 -0.54 -22.56
C GLU A 523 5.38 -1.19 -21.85
N LEU A 524 4.46 -0.37 -21.34
CA LEU A 524 3.20 -0.85 -20.81
C LEU A 524 2.35 -1.55 -21.89
N ALA A 525 2.22 -0.97 -23.09
CA ALA A 525 1.49 -1.56 -24.20
C ALA A 525 2.01 -2.94 -24.58
N ARG A 526 3.34 -3.10 -24.64
CA ARG A 526 3.98 -4.39 -24.87
C ARG A 526 3.66 -5.40 -23.78
N THR A 527 3.67 -4.95 -22.52
CA THR A 527 3.34 -5.81 -21.37
C THR A 527 1.89 -6.29 -21.44
N VAL A 528 0.93 -5.37 -21.65
CA VAL A 528 -0.51 -5.70 -21.76
C VAL A 528 -0.76 -6.62 -22.95
N ARG A 529 -0.13 -6.37 -24.10
CA ARG A 529 -0.26 -7.24 -25.28
C ARG A 529 0.34 -8.63 -25.06
N ALA A 530 1.51 -8.71 -24.43
CA ALA A 530 2.22 -9.97 -24.22
C ALA A 530 1.57 -10.85 -23.15
N ARG A 531 1.06 -10.25 -22.07
CA ARG A 531 0.52 -10.97 -20.90
C ARG A 531 -1.00 -11.03 -20.87
N GLY A 532 -1.67 -10.15 -21.60
CA GLY A 532 -3.10 -9.92 -21.49
C GLY A 532 -3.44 -8.95 -20.36
N GLN A 533 -4.59 -8.29 -20.49
CA GLN A 533 -5.07 -7.27 -19.55
C GLN A 533 -5.30 -7.81 -18.13
N LYS A 534 -5.92 -8.99 -18.00
CA LYS A 534 -6.17 -9.62 -16.69
C LYS A 534 -4.88 -9.87 -15.91
N GLU A 535 -3.86 -10.38 -16.60
CA GLU A 535 -2.56 -10.64 -16.00
C GLU A 535 -1.83 -9.34 -15.65
N TYR A 536 -1.92 -8.31 -16.49
CA TYR A 536 -1.42 -6.99 -16.16
C TYR A 536 -2.02 -6.47 -14.83
N TYR A 537 -3.35 -6.51 -14.66
CA TYR A 537 -3.98 -6.07 -13.42
C TYR A 537 -3.70 -6.98 -12.22
N ARG A 538 -3.50 -8.29 -12.42
CA ARG A 538 -3.03 -9.19 -11.36
C ARG A 538 -1.64 -8.79 -10.89
N LEU A 539 -0.72 -8.51 -11.82
CA LEU A 539 0.64 -8.08 -11.50
C LEU A 539 0.67 -6.69 -10.86
N LYS A 540 -0.15 -5.75 -11.37
CA LYS A 540 -0.37 -4.45 -10.74
C LYS A 540 -0.83 -4.65 -9.30
N ALA A 541 -1.77 -5.56 -9.04
CA ALA A 541 -2.24 -5.93 -7.71
C ALA A 541 -1.14 -6.59 -6.83
N GLU A 542 -0.21 -7.35 -7.42
CA GLU A 542 0.79 -8.11 -6.66
C GLU A 542 2.11 -7.37 -6.43
N HIS A 543 2.46 -6.39 -7.26
CA HIS A 543 3.72 -5.64 -7.13
C HIS A 543 3.78 -4.77 -5.86
N GLY A 544 2.66 -4.63 -5.13
CA GLY A 544 2.62 -4.13 -3.75
C GLY A 544 2.83 -5.20 -2.66
N SER A 545 2.86 -6.49 -3.01
CA SER A 545 2.82 -7.63 -2.06
C SER A 545 4.05 -8.55 -2.05
N GLY A 546 4.97 -8.43 -3.02
CA GLY A 546 6.17 -9.28 -3.01
C GLY A 546 7.29 -8.85 -3.95
N ARG A 547 8.35 -8.25 -3.37
CA ARG A 547 9.75 -8.51 -3.74
C ARG A 547 10.64 -8.51 -2.50
#